data_AF-A0A9D2U3N7-F1
#
_entry.id   AF-A0A9D2U3N7-F1
#
_cell.length_a   1.000
_cell.length_b   1.000
_cell.length_c   1.000
_cell.angle_alpha   90.00
_cell.angle_beta   90.00
_cell.angle_gamma   90.00
#
_symmetry.space_group_name_H-M   'P 1'
#
loop_
_entity.id
_entity.type
_entity.pdbx_description
1 polymer ?
#
loop_
_entity_poly.entity_id
_entity_poly.type
_entity_poly.pdbx_seq_one_letter_code
_entity_poly.pdbx_strand_id
1 'polypeptide(L)'
;MLGKLIKYDLKASAKIFLLLHVLFLLVCAAARFLFMDRIDFHAPAKTLIAPITAMIVLGTFLISALSLCTSLLITFRFYRNLFSREGYLSWTLPVSGITHLWAKIISGYLLAALDMAVMYAGILLLVTGRNVTDAYQSIAPEIAGSVGMPLSSLGLWIFAFCVVGALSSVLLIYFSICIGQLFPAHRVLCAIAVYFITSFVIQIAVLVIMAALGLLDHSAEFTTLADEMFTLLVPNTVFSVILCIAQYAAVHYIMKRKVNLI
;
A
#
# COMPACT_ATOMS: atom_id res chain seq x y z
N MET A 1 -5.16 -15.25 23.70
CA MET A 1 -4.45 -16.02 22.64
C MET A 1 -4.08 -15.16 21.44
N LEU A 2 -4.99 -14.34 20.89
CA LEU A 2 -4.77 -13.48 19.72
C LEU A 2 -3.41 -12.73 19.69
N GLY A 3 -3.05 -12.03 20.78
CA GLY A 3 -1.77 -11.30 20.84
C GLY A 3 -0.52 -12.18 20.70
N LYS A 4 -0.58 -13.45 21.15
CA LYS A 4 0.52 -14.41 20.93
C LYS A 4 0.65 -14.76 19.45
N LEU A 5 -0.47 -15.01 18.76
CA LEU A 5 -0.45 -15.29 17.31
C LEU A 5 0.15 -14.11 16.53
N ILE A 6 -0.32 -12.89 16.81
CA ILE A 6 0.20 -11.67 16.16
C ILE A 6 1.70 -11.53 16.41
N LYS A 7 2.15 -11.66 17.66
CA LYS A 7 3.56 -11.56 18.04
C LYS A 7 4.43 -12.55 17.26
N TYR A 8 4.02 -13.81 17.18
CA TYR A 8 4.82 -14.83 16.50
C TYR A 8 4.80 -14.65 14.98
N ASP A 9 3.69 -14.21 14.38
CA ASP A 9 3.63 -13.98 12.94
C ASP A 9 4.47 -12.77 12.52
N LEU A 10 4.45 -11.69 13.30
CA LEU A 10 5.33 -10.54 13.10
C LEU A 10 6.80 -10.92 13.32
N LYS A 11 7.11 -11.69 14.36
CA LYS A 11 8.49 -12.16 14.62
C LYS A 11 9.03 -13.02 13.48
N ALA A 12 8.19 -13.86 12.88
CA ALA A 12 8.56 -14.68 11.74
C ALA A 12 8.85 -13.83 10.48
N SER A 13 8.11 -12.73 10.30
CA SER A 13 8.27 -11.81 9.17
C SER A 13 9.39 -10.79 9.36
N ALA A 14 9.74 -10.48 10.61
CA ALA A 14 10.60 -9.35 10.98
C ALA A 14 11.97 -9.36 10.29
N LYS A 15 12.63 -10.52 10.18
CA LYS A 15 13.99 -10.58 9.60
C LYS A 15 14.01 -10.13 8.14
N ILE A 16 13.13 -10.68 7.31
CA ILE A 16 13.08 -10.36 5.87
C ILE A 16 12.57 -8.93 5.69
N PHE A 17 11.52 -8.57 6.44
CA PHE A 17 10.96 -7.24 6.40
C PHE A 17 12.01 -6.18 6.74
N LEU A 18 12.71 -6.30 7.88
CA LEU A 18 13.75 -5.35 8.28
C LEU A 18 14.89 -5.29 7.27
N LEU A 19 15.35 -6.43 6.73
CA LEU A 19 16.42 -6.45 5.72
C LEU A 19 16.05 -5.62 4.49
N LEU A 20 14.86 -5.83 3.94
CA LEU A 20 14.38 -5.10 2.75
C LEU A 20 14.23 -3.60 3.02
N HIS A 21 13.66 -3.23 4.17
CA HIS A 21 13.36 -1.84 4.51
C HIS A 21 14.61 -1.04 4.90
N VAL A 22 15.56 -1.67 5.61
CA VAL A 22 16.86 -1.05 5.88
C VAL A 22 17.63 -0.84 4.58
N LEU A 23 17.64 -1.84 3.69
CA LEU A 23 18.28 -1.70 2.38
C LEU A 23 17.65 -0.55 1.57
N PHE A 24 16.32 -0.47 1.54
CA PHE A 24 15.61 0.63 0.89
C PHE A 24 16.05 2.00 1.43
N LEU A 25 16.08 2.18 2.75
CA LEU A 25 16.51 3.44 3.36
C LEU A 25 17.97 3.77 3.05
N LEU A 26 18.86 2.76 3.00
CA LEU A 26 20.24 2.96 2.57
C LEU A 26 20.32 3.42 1.11
N VAL A 27 19.48 2.87 0.22
CA VAL A 27 19.40 3.32 -1.18
C VAL A 27 18.87 4.75 -1.26
N CYS A 28 17.84 5.11 -0.48
CA CYS A 28 17.35 6.50 -0.40
C CYS A 28 18.44 7.45 0.11
N ALA A 29 19.20 7.05 1.13
CA ALA A 29 20.32 7.82 1.66
C ALA A 29 21.44 8.00 0.62
N ALA A 30 21.81 6.91 -0.08
CA ALA A 30 22.77 6.98 -1.17
C ALA A 30 22.28 7.89 -2.30
N ALA A 31 21.01 7.77 -2.72
CA ALA A 31 20.40 8.64 -3.72
C ALA A 31 20.41 10.11 -3.28
N ARG A 32 20.15 10.38 -1.99
CA ARG A 32 20.24 11.73 -1.43
C ARG A 32 21.66 12.30 -1.53
N PHE A 33 22.65 11.62 -0.95
CA PHE A 33 24.01 12.17 -0.82
C PHE A 33 24.82 12.13 -2.13
N LEU A 34 24.60 11.12 -2.98
CA LEU A 34 25.36 10.94 -4.22
C LEU A 34 24.74 11.69 -5.40
N PHE A 35 23.42 11.85 -5.42
CA PHE A 35 22.71 12.48 -6.54
C PHE A 35 22.00 13.77 -6.14
N MET A 36 21.05 13.71 -5.21
CA MET A 36 20.16 14.85 -4.91
C MET A 36 20.93 16.08 -4.40
N ASP A 37 21.95 15.90 -3.56
CA ASP A 37 22.80 17.00 -3.06
C ASP A 37 23.67 17.64 -4.15
N ARG A 38 23.84 17.00 -5.31
CA ARG A 38 24.62 17.51 -6.44
C ARG A 38 23.77 18.30 -7.44
N ILE A 39 22.45 18.30 -7.27
CA ILE A 39 21.52 19.05 -8.12
C ILE A 39 21.49 20.51 -7.65
N ASP A 40 21.85 21.41 -8.56
CA ASP A 40 21.67 22.85 -8.38
C ASP A 40 20.28 23.28 -8.87
N PHE A 41 19.36 23.44 -7.92
CA PHE A 41 17.98 23.84 -8.19
C PHE A 41 17.82 25.28 -8.68
N HIS A 42 18.88 26.10 -8.66
CA HIS A 42 18.88 27.43 -9.28
C HIS A 42 19.28 27.41 -10.76
N ALA A 43 19.71 26.26 -11.28
CA ALA A 43 20.05 26.10 -12.68
C ALA A 43 18.80 26.25 -13.59
N PRO A 44 18.98 26.60 -14.88
CA PRO A 44 17.87 26.72 -15.83
C PRO A 44 17.02 25.44 -15.88
N ALA A 45 15.70 25.55 -15.98
CA ALA A 45 14.79 24.40 -15.97
C ALA A 45 15.22 23.26 -16.91
N LYS A 46 15.70 23.59 -18.12
CA LYS A 46 16.20 22.62 -19.11
C LYS A 46 17.31 21.68 -18.58
N THR A 47 18.16 22.14 -17.65
CA THR A 47 19.22 21.32 -17.06
C THR A 47 18.72 20.48 -15.89
N LEU A 48 17.59 20.85 -15.30
CA LEU A 48 16.96 20.15 -14.17
C LEU A 48 16.02 19.03 -14.61
N ILE A 49 15.45 19.10 -15.81
CA ILE A 49 14.49 18.10 -16.31
C ILE A 49 15.05 16.68 -16.23
N ALA A 50 16.24 16.44 -16.80
CA ALA A 50 16.82 15.11 -16.85
C ALA A 50 17.10 14.50 -15.45
N PRO A 51 17.84 15.16 -14.54
CA PRO A 51 18.14 14.58 -13.23
C PRO A 51 16.89 14.42 -12.35
N ILE A 52 15.93 15.36 -12.39
CA ILE A 52 14.68 15.24 -11.62
C ILE A 52 13.84 14.09 -12.15
N THR A 53 13.69 13.98 -13.48
CA THR A 53 12.94 12.88 -14.11
C THR A 53 13.55 11.53 -13.76
N ALA A 54 14.88 11.41 -13.83
CA ALA A 54 15.58 10.18 -13.45
C ALA A 54 15.32 9.81 -11.99
N MET A 55 15.33 10.78 -11.07
CA MET A 55 15.00 10.54 -9.66
C MET A 55 13.55 10.09 -9.44
N ILE A 56 12.60 10.70 -10.14
CA ILE A 56 11.18 10.30 -10.04
C ILE A 56 10.99 8.88 -10.57
N VAL A 57 11.56 8.54 -11.73
CA VAL A 57 11.43 7.21 -12.34
C VAL A 57 12.10 6.13 -11.49
N LEU A 58 13.34 6.36 -11.04
CA LEU A 58 14.04 5.41 -10.18
C LEU A 58 13.38 5.28 -8.80
N GLY A 59 12.93 6.40 -8.22
CA GLY A 59 12.22 6.42 -6.95
C GLY A 59 10.89 5.67 -7.00
N THR A 60 10.08 5.90 -8.03
CA THR A 60 8.81 5.18 -8.23
C THR A 60 9.03 3.68 -8.46
N PHE A 61 10.05 3.29 -9.23
CA PHE A 61 10.43 1.89 -9.40
C PHE A 61 10.86 1.24 -8.07
N LEU A 62 11.71 1.92 -7.29
CA LEU A 62 12.19 1.45 -5.99
C LEU A 62 11.04 1.26 -4.99
N ILE A 63 10.15 2.24 -4.88
CA ILE A 63 8.96 2.22 -4.02
C ILE A 63 8.03 1.07 -4.44
N SER A 64 7.77 0.93 -5.75
CA SER A 64 6.93 -0.15 -6.28
C SER A 64 7.51 -1.52 -6.01
N ALA A 65 8.84 -1.68 -6.16
CA ALA A 65 9.54 -2.93 -5.89
C ALA A 65 9.47 -3.30 -4.40
N LEU A 66 9.67 -2.35 -3.49
CA LEU A 66 9.55 -2.58 -2.04
C LEU A 66 8.12 -3.00 -1.68
N SER A 67 7.12 -2.25 -2.15
CA SER A 67 5.71 -2.53 -1.86
C SER A 67 5.26 -3.90 -2.40
N LEU A 68 5.73 -4.29 -3.60
CA LEU A 68 5.52 -5.64 -4.13
C LEU A 68 6.19 -6.71 -3.26
N CYS A 69 7.44 -6.51 -2.83
CA CYS A 69 8.13 -7.46 -1.97
C CYS A 69 7.41 -7.64 -0.62
N THR A 70 6.93 -6.56 -0.01
CA THR A 70 6.13 -6.61 1.22
C THR A 70 4.80 -7.34 0.99
N SER A 71 4.10 -7.04 -0.10
CA SER A 71 2.85 -7.71 -0.46
C SER A 71 3.04 -9.21 -0.68
N LEU A 72 4.13 -9.62 -1.35
CA LEU A 72 4.50 -11.03 -1.52
C LEU A 72 4.84 -11.69 -0.19
N LEU A 73 5.56 -11.00 0.70
CA LEU A 73 5.85 -11.51 2.04
C LEU A 73 4.55 -11.79 2.82
N ILE A 74 3.60 -10.85 2.81
CA ILE A 74 2.29 -10.99 3.46
C ILE A 74 1.51 -12.18 2.85
N THR A 75 1.51 -12.26 1.51
CA THR A 75 0.88 -13.35 0.74
C THR A 75 1.43 -14.72 1.15
N PHE A 76 2.76 -14.89 1.11
CA PHE A 76 3.40 -16.17 1.44
C PHE A 76 3.20 -16.55 2.91
N ARG A 77 3.23 -15.58 3.83
CA ARG A 77 2.97 -15.81 5.25
C ARG A 77 1.54 -16.22 5.54
N PHE A 78 0.56 -15.64 4.85
CA PHE A 78 -0.83 -16.05 4.98
C PHE A 78 -1.05 -17.45 4.40
N TYR A 79 -0.60 -17.68 3.17
CA TYR A 79 -0.75 -18.96 2.48
C TYR A 79 -0.05 -20.11 3.22
N ARG A 80 1.23 -19.97 3.54
CA ARG A 80 1.99 -21.04 4.21
C ARG A 80 1.42 -21.36 5.59
N ASN A 81 1.13 -20.33 6.38
CA ASN A 81 0.73 -20.54 7.76
C ASN A 81 -0.66 -21.16 7.94
N LEU A 82 -1.56 -21.03 6.96
CA LEU A 82 -2.94 -21.52 7.08
C LEU A 82 -3.30 -22.65 6.09
N PHE A 83 -2.69 -22.68 4.91
CA PHE A 83 -3.09 -23.55 3.80
C PHE A 83 -1.97 -24.46 3.27
N SER A 84 -0.80 -24.47 3.93
CA SER A 84 0.29 -25.41 3.60
C SER A 84 0.47 -26.46 4.70
N ARG A 85 1.53 -27.27 4.63
CA ARG A 85 1.90 -28.24 5.68
C ARG A 85 2.07 -27.60 7.05
N GLU A 86 2.57 -26.37 7.12
CA GLU A 86 2.63 -25.58 8.37
C GLU A 86 1.23 -25.28 8.93
N GLY A 87 0.24 -25.18 8.04
CA GLY A 87 -1.16 -24.95 8.39
C GLY A 87 -1.74 -26.05 9.27
N TYR A 88 -1.37 -27.32 9.02
CA TYR A 88 -1.85 -28.43 9.86
C TYR A 88 -1.55 -28.17 11.35
N LEU A 89 -0.34 -27.73 11.67
CA LEU A 89 0.04 -27.38 13.03
C LEU A 89 -0.72 -26.16 13.55
N SER A 90 -0.92 -25.13 12.72
CA SER A 90 -1.73 -23.95 13.09
C SER A 90 -3.15 -24.34 13.50
N TRP A 91 -3.76 -25.33 12.83
CA TRP A 91 -5.11 -25.80 13.12
C TRP A 91 -5.22 -26.76 14.31
N THR A 92 -4.10 -27.29 14.82
CA THR A 92 -4.09 -28.06 16.08
C THR A 92 -4.13 -27.20 17.34
N LEU A 93 -3.90 -25.89 17.21
CA LEU A 93 -3.97 -24.98 18.34
C LEU A 93 -5.43 -24.87 18.84
N PRO A 94 -5.67 -24.79 20.17
CA PRO A 94 -7.01 -24.66 20.74
C PRO A 94 -7.53 -23.22 20.57
N VAL A 95 -7.63 -22.76 19.32
CA VAL A 95 -7.94 -21.39 18.92
C VAL A 95 -8.91 -21.43 17.74
N SER A 96 -9.91 -20.55 17.73
CA SER A 96 -10.90 -20.52 16.66
C SER A 96 -10.29 -20.02 15.32
N GLY A 97 -10.80 -20.50 14.18
CA GLY A 97 -10.38 -20.02 12.86
C GLY A 97 -10.57 -18.51 12.66
N ILE A 98 -11.56 -17.92 13.34
CA ILE A 98 -11.80 -16.47 13.35
C ILE A 98 -10.64 -15.76 14.05
N THR A 99 -10.14 -16.30 15.17
CA THR A 99 -8.97 -15.74 15.86
C THR A 99 -7.70 -15.85 15.00
N HIS A 100 -7.55 -16.93 14.21
CA HIS A 100 -6.46 -17.02 13.22
C HIS A 100 -6.58 -15.95 12.13
N LEU A 101 -7.78 -15.74 11.59
CA LEU A 101 -8.04 -14.72 10.58
C LEU A 101 -7.72 -13.32 11.10
N TRP A 102 -8.23 -12.94 12.28
CA TRP A 102 -7.94 -11.64 12.88
C TRP A 102 -6.45 -11.45 13.19
N ALA A 103 -5.77 -12.50 13.65
CA ALA A 103 -4.32 -12.44 13.86
C ALA A 103 -3.58 -12.09 12.56
N LYS A 104 -4.01 -12.68 11.45
CA LYS A 104 -3.44 -12.42 10.12
C LYS A 104 -3.78 -11.03 9.61
N ILE A 105 -5.03 -10.60 9.71
CA ILE A 105 -5.44 -9.25 9.27
C ILE A 105 -4.62 -8.20 10.02
N ILE A 106 -4.50 -8.31 11.34
CA ILE A 106 -3.76 -7.32 12.16
C ILE A 106 -2.27 -7.36 11.83
N SER A 107 -1.64 -8.53 11.77
CA SER A 107 -0.21 -8.62 11.45
C SER A 107 0.11 -8.18 10.02
N GLY A 108 -0.69 -8.57 9.04
CA GLY A 108 -0.56 -8.14 7.64
C GLY A 108 -0.75 -6.62 7.50
N TYR A 109 -1.77 -6.05 8.14
CA TYR A 109 -2.00 -4.61 8.17
C TYR A 109 -0.83 -3.86 8.79
N LEU A 110 -0.30 -4.32 9.92
CA LEU A 110 0.85 -3.68 10.56
C LEU A 110 2.08 -3.68 9.67
N LEU A 111 2.36 -4.77 8.94
CA LEU A 111 3.47 -4.83 7.99
C LEU A 111 3.25 -3.88 6.81
N ALA A 112 2.04 -3.84 6.25
CA ALA A 112 1.69 -2.94 5.14
C ALA A 112 1.72 -1.46 5.55
N ALA A 113 1.22 -1.12 6.75
CA ALA A 113 1.27 0.24 7.28
C ALA A 113 2.71 0.68 7.58
N LEU A 114 3.55 -0.22 8.10
CA LEU A 114 4.97 0.07 8.37
C LEU A 114 5.76 0.22 7.06
N ASP A 115 5.45 -0.56 6.03
CA ASP A 115 5.97 -0.40 4.67
C ASP A 115 5.67 0.99 4.11
N MET A 116 4.40 1.44 4.21
CA MET A 116 4.02 2.81 3.85
C MET A 116 4.78 3.86 4.66
N ALA A 117 4.95 3.67 5.97
CA ALA A 117 5.69 4.61 6.82
C ALA A 117 7.18 4.71 6.43
N VAL A 118 7.82 3.60 6.08
CA VAL A 118 9.22 3.58 5.63
C VAL A 118 9.35 4.19 4.23
N MET A 119 8.42 3.91 3.31
CA MET A 119 8.41 4.56 2.00
C MET A 119 8.27 6.08 2.14
N TYR A 120 7.35 6.53 3.00
CA TYR A 120 7.18 7.95 3.31
C TYR A 120 8.45 8.56 3.93
N ALA A 121 9.09 7.85 4.89
CA ALA A 121 10.36 8.28 5.47
C ALA A 121 11.48 8.38 4.42
N GLY A 122 11.54 7.45 3.45
CA GLY A 122 12.49 7.50 2.34
C GLY A 122 12.28 8.70 1.42
N ILE A 123 11.02 9.05 1.12
CA ILE A 123 10.67 10.26 0.37
C ILE A 123 11.10 11.51 1.15
N LEU A 124 10.78 11.58 2.44
CA LEU A 124 11.19 12.70 3.29
C LEU A 124 12.71 12.84 3.33
N LEU A 125 13.45 11.73 3.44
CA LEU A 125 14.90 11.74 3.38
C LEU A 125 15.40 12.42 2.09
N LEU A 126 14.79 12.10 0.95
CA LEU A 126 15.16 12.68 -0.33
C LEU A 126 14.83 14.18 -0.45
N VAL A 127 13.75 14.65 0.18
CA VAL A 127 13.22 16.02 -0.02
C VAL A 127 13.64 17.02 1.08
N THR A 128 14.10 16.56 2.25
CA THR A 128 14.35 17.43 3.41
C THR A 128 15.68 18.16 3.46
N GLY A 129 16.66 17.83 2.62
CA GLY A 129 17.96 18.50 2.70
C GLY A 129 17.97 19.90 2.07
N ARG A 130 18.99 20.70 2.45
CA ARG A 130 19.02 22.16 2.30
C ARG A 130 18.77 22.65 0.87
N ASN A 131 19.45 22.09 -0.12
CA ASN A 131 19.29 22.53 -1.52
C ASN A 131 17.84 22.39 -2.03
N VAL A 132 17.08 21.40 -1.56
CA VAL A 132 15.67 21.19 -1.93
C VAL A 132 14.76 22.11 -1.13
N THR A 133 15.01 22.24 0.18
CA THR A 133 14.19 23.08 1.06
C THR A 133 14.35 24.57 0.76
N ASP A 134 15.57 25.04 0.46
CA ASP A 134 15.86 26.41 0.06
C ASP A 134 15.21 26.72 -1.30
N ALA A 135 15.31 25.81 -2.26
CA ALA A 135 14.62 25.94 -3.55
C ALA A 135 13.09 25.99 -3.37
N TYR A 136 12.54 25.13 -2.51
CA TYR A 136 11.10 25.11 -2.21
C TYR A 136 10.63 26.42 -1.56
N GLN A 137 11.39 27.02 -0.65
CA GLN A 137 10.99 28.27 0.02
C GLN A 137 10.69 29.41 -0.97
N SER A 138 11.41 29.47 -2.09
CA SER A 138 11.19 30.49 -3.12
C SER A 138 9.84 30.37 -3.84
N ILE A 139 9.29 29.16 -3.93
CA ILE A 139 8.05 28.83 -4.66
C ILE A 139 6.91 28.39 -3.74
N ALA A 140 7.18 28.25 -2.44
CA ALA A 140 6.23 27.80 -1.43
C ALA A 140 4.91 28.58 -1.40
N PRO A 141 4.88 29.94 -1.49
CA PRO A 141 3.61 30.67 -1.46
C PRO A 141 2.76 30.46 -2.73
N GLU A 142 3.41 30.36 -3.89
CA GLU A 142 2.74 30.09 -5.17
C GLU A 142 2.17 28.66 -5.20
N ILE A 143 2.96 27.68 -4.75
CA ILE A 143 2.50 26.29 -4.60
C ILE A 143 1.36 26.23 -3.59
N ALA A 144 1.48 26.86 -2.43
CA ALA A 144 0.41 26.85 -1.43
C ALA A 144 -0.88 27.53 -1.94
N GLY A 145 -0.76 28.58 -2.76
CA GLY A 145 -1.89 29.23 -3.40
C GLY A 145 -2.61 28.34 -4.42
N SER A 146 -1.86 27.64 -5.28
CA SER A 146 -2.43 26.70 -6.27
C SER A 146 -2.98 25.42 -5.63
N VAL A 147 -2.28 24.91 -4.62
CA VAL A 147 -2.66 23.69 -3.91
C VAL A 147 -3.81 23.94 -2.93
N GLY A 148 -3.93 25.14 -2.37
CA GLY A 148 -4.90 25.46 -1.30
C GLY A 148 -4.42 25.07 0.10
N MET A 149 -3.24 24.46 0.23
CA MET A 149 -2.62 24.13 1.51
C MET A 149 -1.09 23.93 1.40
N PRO A 150 -0.35 23.95 2.52
CA PRO A 150 1.07 23.63 2.53
C PRO A 150 1.34 22.20 2.04
N LEU A 151 2.45 22.00 1.31
CA LEU A 151 2.82 20.69 0.76
C LEU A 151 3.03 19.62 1.84
N SER A 152 3.47 20.03 3.04
CA SER A 152 3.57 19.14 4.20
C SER A 152 2.22 18.59 4.66
N SER A 153 1.17 19.43 4.64
CA SER A 153 -0.20 19.02 4.97
C SER A 153 -0.75 18.08 3.90
N LEU A 154 -0.54 18.39 2.62
CA LEU A 154 -0.93 17.52 1.51
C LEU A 154 -0.26 16.15 1.63
N GLY A 155 1.05 16.11 1.89
CA GLY A 155 1.81 14.87 2.09
C GLY A 155 1.25 14.00 3.23
N LEU A 156 0.85 14.63 4.34
CA LEU A 156 0.21 13.93 5.47
C LEU A 156 -1.16 13.36 5.10
N TRP A 157 -1.97 14.08 4.33
CA TRP A 157 -3.27 13.57 3.87
C TRP A 157 -3.11 12.39 2.91
N ILE A 158 -2.19 12.48 1.94
CA ILE A 158 -1.88 11.35 1.06
C ILE A 158 -1.43 10.14 1.88
N PHE A 159 -0.52 10.35 2.83
CA PHE A 159 -0.07 9.29 3.73
C PHE A 159 -1.23 8.66 4.51
N ALA A 160 -2.14 9.47 5.05
CA ALA A 160 -3.32 8.98 5.77
C ALA A 160 -4.23 8.11 4.87
N PHE A 161 -4.50 8.55 3.64
CA PHE A 161 -5.27 7.75 2.67
C PHE A 161 -4.57 6.41 2.33
N CYS A 162 -3.25 6.42 2.14
CA CYS A 162 -2.46 5.21 1.89
C CYS A 162 -2.53 4.24 3.08
N VAL A 163 -2.45 4.74 4.31
CA VAL A 163 -2.56 3.91 5.54
C VAL A 163 -3.94 3.26 5.66
N VAL A 164 -5.01 3.96 5.28
CA VAL A 164 -6.36 3.36 5.22
C VAL A 164 -6.44 2.31 4.10
N GLY A 165 -5.89 2.64 2.91
CA GLY A 165 -5.83 1.73 1.77
C GLY A 165 -5.02 0.45 2.01
N ALA A 166 -4.03 0.48 2.91
CA ALA A 166 -3.22 -0.69 3.26
C ALA A 166 -4.04 -1.86 3.83
N LEU A 167 -5.16 -1.58 4.50
CA LEU A 167 -6.05 -2.65 4.97
C LEU A 167 -6.74 -3.35 3.79
N SER A 168 -7.14 -2.57 2.78
CA SER A 168 -7.80 -3.06 1.56
C SER A 168 -6.89 -3.97 0.75
N SER A 169 -5.62 -3.61 0.59
CA SER A 169 -4.66 -4.45 -0.13
C SER A 169 -4.46 -5.81 0.57
N VAL A 170 -4.34 -5.81 1.90
CA VAL A 170 -4.19 -7.05 2.69
C VAL A 170 -5.44 -7.94 2.57
N LEU A 171 -6.64 -7.37 2.69
CA LEU A 171 -7.89 -8.12 2.58
C LEU A 171 -8.11 -8.68 1.18
N LEU A 172 -7.77 -7.92 0.13
CA LEU A 172 -7.84 -8.39 -1.25
C LEU A 172 -6.93 -9.60 -1.49
N ILE A 173 -5.70 -9.58 -0.96
CA ILE A 173 -4.78 -10.72 -1.01
C ILE A 173 -5.41 -11.93 -0.33
N TYR A 174 -5.93 -11.77 0.89
CA TYR A 174 -6.49 -12.87 1.67
C TYR A 174 -7.76 -13.44 1.02
N PHE A 175 -8.63 -12.57 0.53
CA PHE A 175 -9.81 -12.92 -0.26
C PHE A 175 -9.43 -13.77 -1.48
N SER A 176 -8.44 -13.32 -2.24
CA SER A 176 -7.99 -14.04 -3.44
C SER A 176 -7.43 -15.42 -3.10
N ILE A 177 -6.65 -15.53 -2.03
CA ILE A 177 -6.10 -16.81 -1.55
C ILE A 177 -7.21 -17.76 -1.09
N CYS A 178 -8.19 -17.27 -0.33
CA CYS A 178 -9.31 -18.06 0.18
C CYS A 178 -10.23 -18.55 -0.95
N ILE A 179 -10.49 -17.73 -1.98
CA ILE A 179 -11.25 -18.17 -3.15
C ILE A 179 -10.46 -19.18 -3.97
N GLY A 180 -9.17 -18.95 -4.23
CA GLY A 180 -8.34 -19.91 -4.96
C GLY A 180 -8.30 -21.29 -4.30
N GLN A 181 -8.44 -21.32 -2.99
CA GLN A 181 -8.52 -22.51 -2.15
C GLN A 181 -9.82 -23.33 -2.38
N LEU A 182 -10.89 -22.74 -2.90
CA LEU A 182 -12.13 -23.45 -3.21
C LEU A 182 -12.00 -24.40 -4.42
N PHE A 183 -10.96 -24.23 -5.24
CA PHE A 183 -10.72 -25.07 -6.41
C PHE A 183 -9.92 -26.33 -6.02
N PRO A 184 -10.31 -27.53 -6.48
CA PRO A 184 -9.63 -28.77 -6.10
C PRO A 184 -8.21 -28.88 -6.68
N ALA A 185 -7.96 -28.32 -7.87
CA ALA A 185 -6.67 -28.32 -8.56
C ALA A 185 -6.14 -26.89 -8.76
N HIS A 186 -4.81 -26.75 -8.86
CA HIS A 186 -4.11 -25.49 -9.14
C HIS A 186 -4.45 -24.31 -8.20
N ARG A 187 -4.70 -24.57 -6.91
CA ARG A 187 -5.14 -23.58 -5.89
C ARG A 187 -4.36 -22.25 -5.92
N VAL A 188 -3.05 -22.31 -6.11
CA VAL A 188 -2.17 -21.12 -6.18
C VAL A 188 -2.42 -20.31 -7.47
N LEU A 189 -2.51 -20.98 -8.62
CA LEU A 189 -2.80 -20.34 -9.90
C LEU A 189 -4.19 -19.67 -9.86
N CYS A 190 -5.19 -20.37 -9.30
CA CYS A 190 -6.53 -19.82 -9.13
C CYS A 190 -6.53 -18.59 -8.22
N ALA A 191 -5.75 -18.58 -7.12
CA ALA A 191 -5.62 -17.41 -6.27
C ALA A 191 -5.02 -16.20 -7.00
N ILE A 192 -3.99 -16.44 -7.83
CA ILE A 192 -3.38 -15.39 -8.66
C ILE A 192 -4.39 -14.85 -9.69
N ALA A 193 -5.12 -15.74 -10.38
CA ALA A 193 -6.15 -15.33 -11.34
C ALA A 193 -7.27 -14.52 -10.68
N VAL A 194 -7.73 -14.95 -9.50
CA VAL A 194 -8.76 -14.23 -8.73
C VAL A 194 -8.26 -12.85 -8.32
N TYR A 195 -7.00 -12.70 -7.92
CA TYR A 195 -6.43 -11.40 -7.57
C TYR A 195 -6.52 -10.42 -8.74
N PHE A 196 -6.09 -10.83 -9.94
CA PHE A 196 -6.14 -9.97 -11.13
C PHE A 196 -7.58 -9.67 -11.57
N ILE A 197 -8.45 -10.68 -11.62
CA ILE A 197 -9.85 -10.50 -12.01
C ILE A 197 -10.56 -9.56 -11.02
N THR A 198 -10.40 -9.79 -9.72
CA THR A 198 -11.02 -8.96 -8.69
C THR A 198 -10.49 -7.53 -8.74
N SER A 199 -9.17 -7.36 -8.92
CA SER A 199 -8.57 -6.03 -9.07
C SER A 199 -9.11 -5.30 -10.31
N PHE A 200 -9.23 -5.98 -11.44
CA PHE A 200 -9.80 -5.43 -12.66
C PHE A 200 -11.26 -5.01 -12.47
N VAL A 201 -12.08 -5.88 -11.86
CA VAL A 201 -13.49 -5.57 -11.57
C VAL A 201 -13.61 -4.38 -10.62
N ILE A 202 -12.77 -4.30 -9.58
CA ILE A 202 -12.75 -3.16 -8.65
C ILE A 202 -12.39 -1.88 -9.41
N GLN A 203 -11.38 -1.90 -10.29
CA GLN A 203 -10.99 -0.71 -11.06
C GLN A 203 -12.11 -0.24 -12.00
N ILE A 204 -12.77 -1.17 -12.71
CA ILE A 204 -13.93 -0.83 -13.55
C ILE A 204 -15.07 -0.28 -12.70
N ALA A 205 -15.35 -0.87 -11.54
CA ALA A 205 -16.40 -0.39 -10.63
C ALA A 205 -16.11 1.03 -10.12
N VAL A 206 -14.87 1.31 -9.70
CA VAL A 206 -14.45 2.66 -9.29
C VAL A 206 -14.66 3.64 -10.45
N LEU A 207 -14.18 3.32 -11.65
CA LEU A 207 -14.33 4.17 -12.83
C LEU A 207 -15.82 4.49 -13.12
N VAL A 208 -16.68 3.48 -13.13
CA VAL A 208 -18.12 3.65 -13.39
C VAL A 208 -18.80 4.48 -12.30
N ILE A 209 -18.46 4.26 -11.03
CA ILE A 209 -19.02 5.03 -9.92
C ILE A 209 -18.59 6.48 -9.99
N MET A 210 -17.31 6.75 -10.29
CA MET A 210 -16.82 8.12 -10.46
C MET A 210 -17.51 8.82 -11.64
N ALA A 211 -17.71 8.12 -12.76
CA ALA A 211 -18.46 8.64 -13.89
C ALA A 211 -19.92 8.97 -13.52
N ALA A 212 -20.60 8.05 -12.81
CA ALA A 212 -22.00 8.19 -12.43
C ALA A 212 -22.24 9.32 -11.42
N LEU A 213 -21.25 9.60 -10.56
CA LEU A 213 -21.28 10.73 -9.62
C LEU A 213 -20.89 12.07 -10.28
N GLY A 214 -20.59 12.08 -11.58
CA GLY A 214 -20.13 13.27 -12.30
C GLY A 214 -18.70 13.70 -11.93
N LEU A 215 -17.95 12.88 -11.20
CA LEU A 215 -16.61 13.20 -10.69
C LEU A 215 -15.52 13.12 -11.78
N LEU A 216 -15.87 12.65 -12.98
CA LEU A 216 -14.97 12.65 -14.16
C LEU A 216 -15.18 13.88 -15.04
N ASP A 217 -16.17 14.72 -14.74
CA ASP A 217 -16.46 15.91 -15.53
C ASP A 217 -15.40 16.99 -15.26
N HIS A 218 -14.55 17.24 -16.25
CA HIS A 218 -13.48 18.24 -16.18
C HIS A 218 -14.00 19.69 -16.28
N SER A 219 -15.32 19.88 -16.43
CA SER A 219 -15.95 21.21 -16.37
C SER A 219 -16.17 21.74 -14.95
N ALA A 220 -15.96 20.90 -13.92
CA ALA A 220 -15.98 21.34 -12.54
C ALA A 220 -14.79 22.28 -12.28
N GLU A 221 -15.06 23.57 -12.08
CA GLU A 221 -14.05 24.55 -11.68
C GLU A 221 -13.62 24.29 -10.23
N PHE A 222 -12.60 23.45 -10.05
CA PHE A 222 -11.94 23.31 -8.76
C PHE A 222 -11.13 24.57 -8.46
N THR A 223 -11.40 25.18 -7.30
CA THR A 223 -10.70 26.37 -6.83
C THR A 223 -9.25 26.11 -6.45
N THR A 224 -8.96 24.89 -5.98
CA THR A 224 -7.61 24.47 -5.57
C THR A 224 -7.36 23.01 -5.92
N LEU A 225 -6.08 22.63 -6.08
CA LEU A 225 -5.72 21.23 -6.34
C LEU A 225 -6.08 20.31 -5.16
N ALA A 226 -6.06 20.82 -3.92
CA ALA A 226 -6.50 20.05 -2.76
C ALA A 226 -7.98 19.68 -2.84
N ASP A 227 -8.83 20.61 -3.25
CA ASP A 227 -10.28 20.37 -3.38
C ASP A 227 -10.55 19.27 -4.43
N GLU A 228 -9.87 19.33 -5.57
CA GLU A 228 -9.92 18.29 -6.60
C GLU A 228 -9.45 16.94 -6.05
N MET A 229 -8.29 16.93 -5.39
CA MET A 229 -7.70 15.72 -4.82
C MET A 229 -8.63 15.06 -3.78
N PHE A 230 -9.22 15.83 -2.85
CA PHE A 230 -10.14 15.28 -1.85
C PHE A 230 -11.45 14.80 -2.47
N THR A 231 -11.97 15.54 -3.45
CA THR A 231 -13.19 15.17 -4.18
C THR A 231 -13.05 13.80 -4.86
N LEU A 232 -11.84 13.45 -5.32
CA LEU A 232 -11.55 12.14 -5.90
C LEU A 232 -11.18 11.08 -4.85
N LEU A 233 -10.33 11.42 -3.88
CA LEU A 233 -9.77 10.45 -2.92
C LEU A 233 -10.76 10.03 -1.83
N VAL A 234 -11.63 10.92 -1.34
CA VAL A 234 -12.56 10.61 -0.25
C VAL A 234 -13.57 9.53 -0.68
N PRO A 235 -14.31 9.68 -1.81
CA PRO A 235 -15.23 8.65 -2.28
C PRO A 235 -14.53 7.32 -2.58
N ASN A 236 -13.34 7.36 -3.18
CA ASN A 236 -12.54 6.16 -3.45
C ASN A 236 -12.16 5.43 -2.15
N THR A 237 -11.79 6.17 -1.11
CA THR A 237 -11.46 5.60 0.20
C THR A 237 -12.69 4.98 0.86
N VAL A 238 -13.84 5.67 0.81
CA VAL A 238 -15.12 5.13 1.33
C VAL A 238 -15.49 3.84 0.61
N PHE A 239 -15.39 3.82 -0.72
CA PHE A 239 -15.64 2.61 -1.51
C PHE A 239 -14.68 1.48 -1.15
N SER A 240 -13.39 1.78 -0.97
CA SER A 240 -12.41 0.81 -0.52
C SER A 240 -12.76 0.22 0.85
N VAL A 241 -13.27 1.01 1.79
CA VAL A 241 -13.71 0.52 3.12
C VAL A 241 -14.93 -0.41 2.99
N ILE A 242 -15.88 -0.09 2.10
CA ILE A 242 -17.03 -0.95 1.82
C ILE A 242 -16.56 -2.30 1.25
N LEU A 243 -15.62 -2.27 0.31
CA LEU A 243 -15.02 -3.48 -0.26
C LEU A 243 -14.26 -4.30 0.80
N CYS A 244 -13.54 -3.66 1.72
CA CYS A 244 -12.90 -4.35 2.85
C CYS A 244 -13.93 -5.17 3.65
N ILE A 245 -15.08 -4.58 3.96
CA ILE A 245 -16.15 -5.25 4.72
C ILE A 245 -16.68 -6.46 3.93
N ALA A 246 -16.95 -6.28 2.64
CA ALA A 246 -17.43 -7.34 1.77
C ALA A 246 -16.41 -8.50 1.63
N GLN A 247 -15.15 -8.17 1.40
CA GLN A 247 -14.04 -9.15 1.30
C GLN A 247 -13.83 -9.88 2.63
N TYR A 248 -13.85 -9.17 3.75
CA TYR A 248 -13.78 -9.77 5.08
C TYR A 248 -14.93 -10.76 5.31
N ALA A 249 -16.17 -10.36 4.99
CA ALA A 249 -17.35 -11.22 5.14
C ALA A 249 -17.21 -12.50 4.29
N ALA A 250 -16.72 -12.38 3.06
CA ALA A 250 -16.46 -13.52 2.17
C ALA A 250 -15.35 -14.44 2.71
N VAL A 251 -14.21 -13.90 3.13
CA VAL A 251 -13.10 -14.67 3.73
C VAL A 251 -13.57 -15.40 4.98
N HIS A 252 -14.27 -14.69 5.87
CA HIS A 252 -14.83 -15.26 7.09
C HIS A 252 -15.80 -16.41 6.80
N TYR A 253 -16.69 -16.24 5.82
CA TYR A 253 -17.63 -17.28 5.39
C TYR A 253 -16.90 -18.52 4.86
N ILE A 254 -15.92 -18.34 3.97
CA ILE A 254 -15.13 -19.42 3.38
C ILE A 254 -14.40 -20.20 4.48
N MET A 255 -13.67 -19.50 5.36
CA MET A 255 -12.92 -20.14 6.44
C MET A 255 -13.80 -20.88 7.46
N LYS A 256 -15.05 -20.42 7.67
CA LYS A 256 -15.97 -21.05 8.62
C LYS A 256 -16.68 -22.29 8.05
N ARG A 257 -17.08 -22.26 6.77
CA ARG A 257 -17.97 -23.31 6.21
C ARG A 257 -17.28 -24.30 5.27
N LYS A 258 -16.12 -23.99 4.71
CA LYS A 258 -15.42 -24.86 3.74
C LYS A 258 -14.13 -25.40 4.38
N VAL A 259 -14.29 -26.22 5.42
CA VAL A 259 -13.19 -26.72 6.26
C VAL A 259 -12.25 -27.72 5.54
N ASN A 260 -12.61 -28.20 4.33
CA ASN A 260 -11.73 -29.05 3.49
C ASN A 260 -10.64 -28.26 2.74
N LEU A 261 -10.06 -27.24 3.38
CA LEU A 261 -8.91 -26.50 2.85
C LEU A 261 -7.56 -27.05 3.34
N ILE A 262 -7.59 -28.15 4.08
CA ILE A 262 -6.44 -28.96 4.48
C ILE A 262 -6.49 -30.27 3.73
#